data_AF-A0A915ZUX1-F1
#
_entry.id   AF-A0A915ZUX1-F1
#
_cell.length_a   1.000
_cell.length_b   1.000
_cell.length_c   1.000
_cell.angle_alpha   90.00
_cell.angle_beta   90.00
_cell.angle_gamma   90.00
#
_symmetry.space_group_name_H-M   'P 1'
#
loop_
_entity.id
_entity.type
_entity.pdbx_description
1 polymer ?
#
loop_
_entity_poly.entity_id
_entity_poly.type
_entity_poly.pdbx_seq_one_letter_code
_entity_poly.pdbx_strand_id
1 'polypeptide(L)'
;MEEIEIWEFVLKWALARMSTQHNVDNLSQWTSSNFEELEKILHDLIPHIRWFQIPSKLFWRKVNPFKSIFPKQLYEDIMGYYCDPDTPPTNAILPLRRNLSYIDSVLIERDHLSRWI
;
A
#
# COMPACT_ATOMS: atom_id res chain seq x y z
N MET A 1 -8.68 8.78 0.96
CA MET A 1 -7.40 8.38 1.56
C MET A 1 -6.56 7.80 0.44
N GLU A 2 -5.40 8.38 0.20
CA GLU A 2 -4.45 7.93 -0.82
C GLU A 2 -3.62 6.75 -0.30
N GLU A 3 -3.16 5.86 -1.20
CA GLU A 3 -2.39 4.67 -0.79
C GLU A 3 -1.05 5.03 -0.12
N ILE A 4 -0.49 6.20 -0.43
CA ILE A 4 0.70 6.70 0.25
C ILE A 4 0.42 7.05 1.72
N GLU A 5 -0.75 7.59 2.03
CA GLU A 5 -1.16 7.88 3.41
C GLU A 5 -1.35 6.57 4.18
N ILE A 6 -1.95 5.57 3.54
CA ILE A 6 -2.12 4.23 4.11
C ILE A 6 -0.76 3.63 4.48
N TRP A 7 0.22 3.71 3.59
CA TRP A 7 1.59 3.28 3.88
C TRP A 7 2.18 4.00 5.10
N GLU A 8 2.05 5.33 5.19
CA GLU A 8 2.58 6.09 6.33
C GLU A 8 1.92 5.70 7.66
N PHE A 9 0.59 5.47 7.65
CA PHE A 9 -0.13 5.00 8.83
C PHE A 9 0.30 3.58 9.23
N VAL A 10 0.42 2.66 8.27
CA VAL A 10 0.86 1.29 8.50
C VAL A 10 2.29 1.26 9.06
N LEU A 11 3.19 2.06 8.49
CA LEU A 11 4.56 2.19 8.96
C LEU A 11 4.60 2.75 10.40
N LYS A 12 3.88 3.84 10.67
CA LYS A 12 3.78 4.43 12.02
C LYS A 12 3.25 3.42 13.05
N TRP A 13 2.22 2.65 12.67
CA TRP A 13 1.66 1.61 13.53
C TRP A 13 2.67 0.48 13.79
N ALA A 14 3.42 0.05 12.77
CA ALA A 14 4.42 -1.01 12.92
C ALA A 14 5.58 -0.58 13.83
N LEU A 15 6.05 0.66 13.68
CA LEU A 15 7.10 1.24 14.52
C LEU A 15 6.69 1.31 15.99
N ALA A 16 5.42 1.62 16.27
CA ALA A 16 4.89 1.62 17.64
C ALA A 16 4.81 0.21 18.26
N ARG A 17 4.93 -0.85 17.43
CA ARG A 17 4.92 -2.26 17.87
C ARG A 17 6.31 -2.88 17.95
N MET A 18 7.33 -2.25 17.38
CA MET A 18 8.70 -2.72 17.52
C MET A 18 9.12 -2.68 18.99
N SER A 19 9.93 -3.65 19.40
CA SER A 19 10.44 -3.80 20.76
C SER A 19 11.27 -2.59 21.23
N THR A 20 11.86 -1.85 20.29
CA THR A 20 12.65 -0.66 20.54
C THR A 20 12.15 0.54 19.74
N GLN A 21 12.10 1.70 20.40
CA GLN A 21 11.69 2.95 19.77
C GLN A 21 12.77 3.41 18.79
N HIS A 22 12.52 3.30 17.49
CA HIS A 22 13.44 3.75 16.45
C HIS A 22 13.00 5.07 15.82
N ASN A 23 13.97 5.95 15.61
CA ASN A 23 13.76 7.12 14.78
C ASN A 23 13.86 6.72 13.29
N VAL A 24 12.77 6.91 12.56
CA VAL A 24 12.66 6.65 11.13
C VAL A 24 13.48 7.65 10.32
N ASP A 25 13.68 8.85 10.84
CA ASP A 25 14.44 9.91 10.16
C ASP A 25 15.93 9.58 10.06
N ASN A 26 16.40 8.55 10.80
CA ASN A 26 17.78 8.11 10.78
C ASN A 26 17.93 6.61 10.49
N LEU A 27 17.44 6.18 9.33
CA LEU A 27 17.62 4.80 8.83
C LEU A 27 19.08 4.35 8.77
N SER A 28 20.06 5.28 8.74
CA SER A 28 21.48 4.93 8.76
C SER A 28 21.92 4.22 10.05
N GLN A 29 21.15 4.36 11.14
CA GLN A 29 21.41 3.69 12.42
C GLN A 29 20.67 2.35 12.57
N TRP A 30 19.88 1.96 11.57
CA TRP A 30 19.14 0.70 11.61
C TRP A 30 20.08 -0.47 11.31
N THR A 31 20.03 -1.48 12.16
CA THR A 31 20.70 -2.77 11.94
C THR A 31 19.80 -3.71 11.15
N SER A 32 20.36 -4.81 10.64
CA SER A 32 19.58 -5.86 9.97
C SER A 32 18.45 -6.39 10.84
N SER A 33 18.67 -6.53 12.16
CA SER A 33 17.63 -7.00 13.09
C SER A 33 16.43 -6.05 13.18
N ASN A 34 16.65 -4.74 12.99
CA ASN A 34 15.55 -3.77 12.99
C ASN A 34 14.67 -3.95 11.75
N PHE A 35 15.28 -4.19 10.59
CA PHE A 35 14.55 -4.47 9.37
C PHE A 35 13.83 -5.82 9.43
N GLU A 36 14.47 -6.86 9.99
CA GLU A 36 13.83 -8.18 10.17
C GLU A 36 12.61 -8.11 11.11
N GLU A 37 12.69 -7.34 12.19
CA GLU A 37 11.56 -7.13 13.09
C GLU A 37 10.43 -6.37 12.39
N LEU A 38 10.76 -5.29 11.67
CA LEU A 38 9.78 -4.51 10.91
C LEU A 38 9.11 -5.36 9.82
N GLU A 39 9.89 -6.17 9.10
CA GLU A 39 9.41 -7.09 8.08
C GLU A 39 8.40 -8.09 8.67
N LYS A 40 8.71 -8.70 9.82
CA LYS A 40 7.78 -9.63 10.50
C LYS A 40 6.46 -8.98 10.87
N ILE A 41 6.49 -7.72 11.32
CA ILE A 41 5.28 -6.97 11.69
C ILE A 41 4.44 -6.62 10.46
N LEU A 42 5.10 -6.29 9.35
CA LEU A 42 4.46 -5.81 8.13
C LEU A 42 4.16 -6.90 7.09
N HIS A 43 4.65 -8.12 7.29
CA HIS A 43 4.57 -9.22 6.34
C HIS A 43 3.16 -9.41 5.77
N ASP A 44 2.16 -9.49 6.65
CA ASP A 44 0.76 -9.70 6.25
C ASP A 44 0.09 -8.41 5.72
N LEU A 45 0.65 -7.23 6.02
CA LEU A 45 0.08 -5.94 5.61
C LEU A 45 0.57 -5.46 4.24
N ILE A 46 1.80 -5.81 3.86
CA ILE A 46 2.41 -5.41 2.59
C ILE A 46 1.54 -5.80 1.37
N PRO A 47 0.99 -7.03 1.28
CA PRO A 47 0.14 -7.42 0.15
C PRO A 47 -1.18 -6.64 0.04
N HIS A 48 -1.61 -5.95 1.11
CA HIS A 48 -2.88 -5.23 1.16
C HIS A 48 -2.78 -3.75 0.75
N ILE A 49 -1.57 -3.24 0.54
CA ILE A 49 -1.32 -1.89 0.03
C ILE A 49 -1.30 -1.94 -1.50
N ARG A 50 -1.96 -0.98 -2.15
CA ARG A 50 -2.04 -0.95 -3.62
C ARG A 50 -0.86 -0.19 -4.19
N TRP A 51 0.32 -0.81 -4.17
CA TRP A 51 1.59 -0.17 -4.52
C TRP A 51 1.58 0.53 -5.87
N PHE A 52 0.96 -0.06 -6.90
CA PHE A 52 0.87 0.51 -8.25
C PHE A 52 0.05 1.81 -8.36
N GLN A 53 -0.71 2.15 -7.31
CA GLN A 53 -1.49 3.39 -7.22
C GLN A 53 -0.74 4.51 -6.49
N ILE A 54 0.46 4.21 -5.96
CA ILE A 54 1.35 5.22 -5.39
C ILE A 54 2.12 5.87 -6.56
N PRO A 55 2.18 7.21 -6.66
CA PRO A 55 3.04 7.85 -7.65
C PRO A 55 4.51 7.43 -7.47
N SER A 56 5.19 7.06 -8.56
CA SER A 56 6.58 6.55 -8.54
C SER A 56 7.55 7.43 -7.74
N LYS A 57 7.42 8.76 -7.86
CA LYS A 57 8.22 9.74 -7.11
C LYS A 57 8.00 9.66 -5.59
N LEU A 58 6.77 9.39 -5.15
CA LEU A 58 6.46 9.23 -3.73
C LEU A 58 6.94 7.86 -3.22
N PHE A 59 6.73 6.81 -4.02
CA PHE A 59 7.26 5.48 -3.72
C PHE A 59 8.78 5.53 -3.51
N TRP A 60 9.52 6.15 -4.44
CA TRP A 60 10.98 6.28 -4.36
C TRP A 60 11.46 7.04 -3.11
N ARG A 61 10.71 8.03 -2.64
CA ARG A 61 11.11 8.86 -1.50
C ARG A 61 10.71 8.25 -0.15
N LYS A 62 9.55 7.61 -0.08
CA LYS A 62 8.92 7.21 1.19
C LYS A 62 8.87 5.69 1.42
N VAL A 63 8.96 4.89 0.37
CA VAL A 63 8.84 3.41 0.43
C VAL A 63 10.19 2.73 0.17
N ASN A 64 10.91 3.15 -0.87
CA ASN A 64 12.22 2.60 -1.24
C ASN A 64 13.28 2.55 -0.11
N PRO A 65 13.32 3.47 0.88
CA PRO A 65 14.23 3.32 2.02
C PRO A 65 14.02 2.03 2.84
N PHE A 66 12.82 1.42 2.74
CA PHE A 66 12.46 0.16 3.39
C PHE A 66 12.45 -1.02 2.41
N LYS A 67 13.07 -0.93 1.23
CA LYS A 67 13.02 -2.00 0.21
C LYS A 67 13.35 -3.41 0.73
N SER A 68 14.16 -3.53 1.79
CA SER A 68 14.57 -4.80 2.38
C SER A 68 13.42 -5.58 3.01
N ILE A 69 12.32 -4.93 3.42
CA ILE A 69 11.17 -5.62 4.03
C ILE A 69 10.20 -6.19 3.00
N PHE A 70 10.41 -5.90 1.71
CA PHE A 70 9.51 -6.33 0.65
C PHE A 70 9.92 -7.72 0.14
N PRO A 71 8.95 -8.60 -0.17
CA PRO A 71 9.22 -9.77 -0.98
C PRO A 71 9.88 -9.35 -2.29
N LYS A 72 11.00 -10.00 -2.64
CA LYS A 72 11.83 -9.63 -3.79
C LYS A 72 11.02 -9.48 -5.09
N GLN A 73 10.17 -10.48 -5.39
CA GLN A 73 9.32 -10.46 -6.59
C GLN A 73 8.36 -9.26 -6.61
N LEU A 74 7.72 -8.95 -5.48
CA LEU A 74 6.80 -7.82 -5.39
C LEU A 74 7.53 -6.51 -5.66
N TYR A 75 8.72 -6.33 -5.07
CA TYR A 75 9.51 -5.13 -5.27
C TYR A 75 9.96 -4.96 -6.73
N GLU A 76 10.41 -6.05 -7.36
CA GLU A 76 10.80 -6.09 -8.77
C GLU A 76 9.63 -5.77 -9.70
N ASP A 77 8.45 -6.32 -9.44
CA ASP A 77 7.23 -6.03 -10.22
C ASP A 77 6.84 -4.54 -10.14
N ILE A 78 6.91 -3.95 -8.94
CA ILE A 78 6.59 -2.52 -8.72
C ILE A 78 7.59 -1.63 -9.47
N MET A 79 8.89 -1.93 -9.34
CA MET A 79 9.93 -1.18 -10.03
C MET A 79 9.85 -1.34 -11.55
N GLY A 80 9.56 -2.56 -12.02
CA GLY A 80 9.32 -2.85 -13.43
C GLY A 80 8.19 -2.00 -14.00
N TYR A 81 7.04 -1.97 -13.33
CA TYR A 81 5.90 -1.14 -13.73
C TYR A 81 6.23 0.36 -13.77
N TYR A 82 7.04 0.88 -12.84
CA TYR A 82 7.44 2.28 -12.88
C TYR A 82 8.46 2.61 -13.98
N CYS A 83 9.27 1.63 -14.39
CA CYS A 83 10.24 1.78 -15.47
C CYS A 83 9.60 1.60 -16.85
N ASP A 84 8.65 0.67 -16.97
CA ASP A 84 7.92 0.33 -18.17
C ASP A 84 6.43 0.12 -17.85
N PRO A 85 5.62 1.19 -17.92
CA PRO A 85 4.20 1.15 -17.60
C PRO A 85 3.36 0.31 -18.57
N ASP A 86 3.89 -0.01 -19.76
CA ASP A 86 3.22 -0.81 -20.77
C ASP A 86 3.23 -2.30 -20.41
N THR A 87 4.12 -2.71 -19.51
CA THR A 87 4.18 -4.07 -18.98
C THR A 87 3.24 -4.21 -17.78
N PRO A 88 2.17 -5.03 -17.88
CA PRO A 88 1.25 -5.22 -16.76
C PRO A 88 1.95 -5.95 -15.61
N PRO A 89 1.76 -5.51 -14.35
CA PRO A 89 2.36 -6.18 -13.21
C PRO A 89 1.82 -7.61 -13.06
N THR A 90 2.70 -8.54 -12.71
CA THR A 90 2.34 -9.96 -12.53
C THR A 90 1.42 -10.16 -11.33
N ASN A 91 1.53 -9.30 -10.32
CA ASN A 91 0.65 -9.28 -9.17
C ASN A 91 -0.67 -8.54 -9.48
N ALA A 92 -1.79 -9.15 -9.08
CA ALA A 92 -3.12 -8.60 -9.32
C ALA A 92 -3.22 -7.16 -8.81
N ILE A 93 -3.47 -6.20 -9.72
CA ILE A 93 -3.76 -4.82 -9.36
C ILE A 93 -5.05 -4.82 -8.54
N LEU A 94 -4.91 -4.59 -7.24
CA LEU A 94 -6.07 -4.46 -6.36
C LEU A 94 -6.95 -3.28 -6.84
N PRO A 95 -8.28 -3.45 -6.88
CA PRO A 95 -9.19 -2.43 -7.42
C PRO A 95 -9.12 -1.16 -6.58
N LEU A 96 -9.04 0.02 -7.20
CA LEU A 96 -8.93 1.33 -6.53
C LEU A 96 -9.86 1.45 -5.30
N ARG A 97 -9.35 1.94 -4.17
CA ARG A 97 -10.23 2.25 -3.03
C ARG A 97 -11.11 3.44 -3.43
N ARG A 98 -12.38 3.17 -3.70
CA ARG A 98 -13.37 4.22 -3.97
C ARG A 98 -13.49 5.11 -2.74
N ASN A 99 -13.21 6.40 -2.91
CA ASN A 99 -13.56 7.40 -1.92
C ASN A 99 -15.09 7.60 -2.02
N LEU A 100 -15.83 7.17 -1.00
CA LEU A 100 -17.30 7.23 -0.95
C LEU A 100 -17.86 8.67 -0.96
N SER A 101 -17.02 9.70 -1.01
CA SER A 101 -17.42 11.10 -1.02
C SER A 101 -18.05 11.58 -2.32
N TYR A 102 -18.03 10.77 -3.39
CA TYR A 102 -18.66 11.06 -4.67
C TYR A 102 -19.46 9.84 -5.14
N ILE A 103 -20.36 9.36 -4.28
CA ILE A 103 -21.56 8.69 -4.78
C ILE A 103 -22.67 9.70 -4.60
N ASP A 104 -22.81 10.61 -5.57
CA ASP A 104 -24.12 11.16 -5.83
C ASP A 104 -25.06 9.97 -6.01
N SER A 105 -26.16 10.04 -5.29
CA SER A 105 -27.11 8.95 -5.06
C SER A 105 -27.81 8.55 -6.36
N VAL A 106 -27.12 7.88 -7.27
CA VAL A 106 -27.75 7.08 -8.33
C VAL A 106 -27.75 5.62 -7.86
N LEU A 107 -28.37 5.40 -6.71
CA LEU A 107 -28.75 4.08 -6.26
C LEU A 107 -30.23 3.89 -6.60
N ILE A 108 -30.43 3.26 -7.75
CA ILE A 108 -31.54 2.35 -8.08
C ILE A 108 -32.90 3.04 -8.24
N GLU A 109 -33.29 3.23 -9.51
CA GLU A 109 -34.69 3.31 -9.92
C GLU A 109 -35.48 2.20 -9.21
N ARG A 110 -36.34 2.60 -8.26
CA ARG A 110 -37.24 1.75 -7.49
C ARG A 110 -38.40 1.20 -8.35
N ASP A 111 -38.16 0.90 -9.62
CA ASP A 111 -39.21 0.53 -10.58
C ASP A 111 -39.46 -0.98 -10.69
N HIS A 112 -39.14 -1.73 -9.63
CA HIS A 112 -39.43 -3.18 -9.55
C HIS A 112 -40.48 -3.56 -8.50
N LEU A 113 -41.26 -2.62 -7.95
CA LEU A 113 -42.36 -2.95 -7.02
C LEU A 113 -43.73 -2.40 -7.46
N SER A 114 -44.06 -2.54 -8.75
CA SER A 114 -45.45 -2.42 -9.21
C SER A 114 -45.77 -3.46 -10.28
N ARG A 115 -45.97 -4.69 -9.82
CA ARG A 115 -46.66 -5.86 -10.42
C ARG A 115 -46.25 -7.00 -9.49
N TRP A 116 -47.07 -7.49 -8.56
CA TRP A 116 -48.35 -8.16 -8.80
C TRP A 116 -49.32 -7.89 -7.63
N ILE A 117 -50.48 -7.31 -7.96
CA ILE A 117 -51.78 -7.69 -7.39
C ILE A 117 -52.19 -8.97 -8.13
#